data_AF-A0A7C1SG24-F1
#
_entry.id   AF-A0A7C1SG24-F1
#
_cell.length_a   1.000
_cell.length_b   1.000
_cell.length_c   1.000
_cell.angle_alpha   90.00
_cell.angle_beta   90.00
_cell.angle_gamma   90.00
#
_symmetry.space_group_name_H-M   'P 1'
#
loop_
_entity.id
_entity.type
_entity.pdbx_description
1 polymer ?
#
loop_
_entity_poly.entity_id
_entity_poly.type
_entity_poly.pdbx_seq_one_letter_code
_entity_poly.pdbx_strand_id
1 'polypeptide(L)'
;MPEDNQDRQDRTKTLNSVQLRATIIWAAMLASLGVYVGVAIFLKDQLPFISLEPQELSTIRIGLILASAIVLVTAPSIYRKILAAAYGQTGASKQEILHLAANTYVAALVAVMVMYESIGVFALLLAFMGAGDNSFIGFMGVSAVAMLTARPKTAALMEHYSKASPTH
;
A
#
# COMPACT_ATOMS: atom_id res chain seq x y z
N MET A 1 7.47 37.29 -18.88
CA MET A 1 6.31 36.91 -18.04
C MET A 1 5.39 35.80 -18.57
N PRO A 2 5.37 35.37 -19.86
CA PRO A 2 4.54 34.22 -20.25
C PRO A 2 5.09 32.85 -19.82
N GLU A 3 6.40 32.74 -19.60
CA GLU A 3 7.10 31.48 -19.27
C GLU A 3 6.71 30.90 -17.89
N ASP A 4 6.42 31.76 -16.89
CA ASP A 4 5.98 31.33 -15.54
C ASP A 4 4.56 30.71 -15.55
N ASN A 5 3.69 31.16 -16.46
CA ASN A 5 2.33 30.63 -16.54
C ASN A 5 2.30 29.23 -17.17
N GLN A 6 3.15 28.97 -18.16
CA GLN A 6 3.22 27.67 -18.83
C GLN A 6 3.79 26.59 -17.91
N ASP A 7 4.87 26.89 -17.21
CA ASP A 7 5.49 25.96 -16.23
C ASP A 7 4.53 25.61 -15.07
N ARG A 8 3.71 26.56 -14.59
CA ARG A 8 2.69 26.26 -13.59
C ARG A 8 1.60 25.33 -14.12
N GLN A 9 1.15 25.53 -15.35
CA GLN A 9 0.13 24.67 -15.96
C GLN A 9 0.65 23.23 -16.15
N ASP A 10 1.87 23.07 -16.65
CA ASP A 10 2.47 21.74 -16.87
C ASP A 10 2.69 20.99 -15.56
N ARG A 11 3.10 21.68 -14.49
CA ARG A 11 3.22 21.12 -13.14
C ARG A 11 1.90 20.61 -12.59
N THR A 12 0.84 21.44 -12.64
CA THR A 12 -0.48 21.03 -12.12
C THR A 12 -1.06 19.84 -12.88
N LYS A 13 -0.91 19.83 -14.20
CA LYS A 13 -1.34 18.71 -15.05
C LYS A 13 -0.61 17.41 -14.69
N THR A 14 0.70 17.48 -14.50
CA THR A 14 1.52 16.33 -14.10
C THR A 14 1.08 15.80 -12.73
N LEU A 15 0.95 16.66 -11.74
CA LEU A 15 0.53 16.28 -10.38
C LEU A 15 -0.86 15.64 -10.35
N ASN A 16 -1.81 16.21 -11.10
CA ASN A 16 -3.16 15.65 -11.21
C ASN A 16 -3.15 14.26 -11.85
N SER A 17 -2.33 14.06 -12.89
CA SER A 17 -2.22 12.75 -13.54
C SER A 17 -1.62 11.68 -12.62
N VAL A 18 -0.61 12.04 -11.82
CA VAL A 18 0.04 11.13 -10.86
C VAL A 18 -0.90 10.78 -9.71
N GLN A 19 -1.61 11.78 -9.17
CA GLN A 19 -2.60 11.57 -8.13
C GLN A 19 -3.74 10.64 -8.59
N LEU A 20 -4.23 10.84 -9.83
CA LEU A 20 -5.25 9.97 -10.41
C LEU A 20 -4.75 8.53 -10.53
N ARG A 21 -3.55 8.32 -11.09
CA ARG A 21 -2.93 7.00 -11.20
C ARG A 21 -2.79 6.33 -9.83
N ALA A 22 -2.26 7.04 -8.85
CA ALA A 22 -2.12 6.54 -7.48
C ALA A 22 -3.47 6.16 -6.85
N THR A 23 -4.52 6.95 -7.11
CA THR A 23 -5.88 6.69 -6.60
C THR A 23 -6.49 5.44 -7.24
N ILE A 24 -6.30 5.24 -8.54
CA ILE A 24 -6.77 4.05 -9.26
C ILE A 24 -6.06 2.80 -8.71
N ILE A 25 -4.74 2.84 -8.57
CA ILE A 25 -3.96 1.73 -8.02
C ILE A 25 -4.42 1.41 -6.60
N TRP A 26 -4.54 2.43 -5.74
CA TRP A 26 -5.02 2.27 -4.37
C TRP A 26 -6.41 1.62 -4.32
N ALA A 27 -7.34 2.07 -5.16
CA ALA A 27 -8.70 1.52 -5.20
C ALA A 27 -8.71 0.08 -5.71
N ALA A 28 -7.89 -0.25 -6.72
CA ALA A 28 -7.76 -1.61 -7.24
C ALA A 28 -7.18 -2.58 -6.19
N MET A 29 -6.14 -2.15 -5.47
CA MET A 29 -5.53 -2.92 -4.37
C MET A 29 -6.49 -3.08 -3.18
N LEU A 30 -7.33 -2.09 -2.89
CA LEU A 30 -8.37 -2.26 -1.87
C LEU A 30 -9.47 -3.22 -2.33
N ALA A 31 -9.85 -3.16 -3.60
CA ALA A 31 -10.85 -4.05 -4.18
C ALA A 31 -10.38 -5.52 -4.24
N SER A 32 -9.07 -5.79 -4.30
CA SER A 32 -8.54 -7.16 -4.24
C SER A 32 -8.90 -7.88 -2.93
N LEU A 33 -9.04 -7.15 -1.81
CA LEU A 33 -9.55 -7.73 -0.56
C LEU A 33 -10.97 -8.28 -0.72
N GLY A 34 -11.80 -7.64 -1.54
CA GLY A 34 -13.14 -8.15 -1.89
C GLY A 34 -13.07 -9.49 -2.63
N VAL A 35 -12.07 -9.66 -3.51
CA VAL A 35 -11.82 -10.94 -4.18
C VAL A 35 -11.43 -12.00 -3.16
N TYR A 36 -10.59 -11.68 -2.18
CA TYR A 36 -10.24 -12.61 -1.09
C TYR A 36 -11.48 -13.05 -0.29
N VAL A 37 -12.37 -12.11 0.05
CA VAL A 37 -13.65 -12.45 0.70
C VAL A 37 -14.50 -13.37 -0.18
N GLY A 38 -14.64 -13.06 -1.47
CA GLY A 38 -15.39 -13.89 -2.41
C GLY A 38 -14.82 -15.31 -2.55
N VAL A 39 -13.50 -15.42 -2.67
CA VAL A 39 -12.77 -16.69 -2.75
C VAL A 39 -12.95 -17.50 -1.48
N ALA A 40 -12.81 -16.88 -0.30
CA ALA A 40 -12.99 -17.56 0.99
C ALA A 40 -14.40 -18.14 1.10
N ILE A 41 -15.44 -17.37 0.77
CA ILE A 41 -16.84 -17.81 0.84
C ILE A 41 -17.12 -18.93 -0.16
N PHE A 42 -16.66 -18.79 -1.41
CA PHE A 42 -16.98 -19.75 -2.47
C PHE A 42 -16.26 -21.10 -2.28
N LEU A 43 -15.04 -21.08 -1.76
CA LEU A 43 -14.22 -22.27 -1.59
C LEU A 43 -14.35 -22.93 -0.21
N LYS A 44 -14.99 -22.27 0.77
CA LYS A 44 -15.20 -22.81 2.13
C LYS A 44 -15.81 -24.21 2.12
N ASP A 45 -16.76 -24.45 1.22
CA ASP A 45 -17.50 -25.73 1.17
C ASP A 45 -16.91 -26.73 0.17
N GLN A 46 -15.96 -26.31 -0.67
CA GLN A 46 -15.42 -27.11 -1.77
C GLN A 46 -14.06 -27.74 -1.45
N LEU A 47 -13.28 -27.11 -0.57
CA LEU A 47 -11.95 -27.60 -0.23
C LEU A 47 -12.01 -28.40 1.08
N PRO A 48 -11.46 -29.63 1.12
CA PRO A 48 -11.24 -30.30 2.39
C PRO A 48 -10.26 -29.43 3.19
N PHE A 49 -10.72 -28.90 4.32
CA PHE A 49 -9.86 -28.12 5.21
C PHE A 49 -8.63 -28.95 5.57
N ILE A 50 -7.46 -28.30 5.60
CA ILE A 50 -6.27 -28.93 6.15
C ILE A 50 -6.54 -29.10 7.65
N SER A 51 -6.83 -30.33 8.06
CA SER A 51 -7.10 -30.66 9.45
C SER A 51 -5.79 -30.64 10.23
N LEU A 52 -5.44 -29.47 10.76
CA LEU A 52 -4.34 -29.32 11.70
C LEU A 52 -4.79 -29.57 13.12
N GLU A 53 -3.88 -30.04 13.95
CA GLU A 53 -4.13 -30.12 15.38
C GLU A 53 -4.38 -28.70 15.94
N PRO A 54 -5.31 -28.52 16.90
CA PRO A 54 -5.64 -27.20 17.44
C PRO A 54 -4.43 -26.42 17.96
N GLN A 55 -3.43 -27.13 18.48
CA GLN A 55 -2.17 -26.54 18.97
C GLN A 55 -1.30 -25.97 17.84
N GLU A 56 -1.22 -26.67 16.70
CA GLU A 56 -0.48 -26.21 15.52
C GLU A 56 -1.14 -24.97 14.93
N LEU A 57 -2.47 -25.01 14.80
CA LEU A 57 -3.27 -23.89 14.29
C LEU A 57 -3.13 -22.64 15.18
N SER A 58 -3.12 -22.82 16.50
CA SER A 58 -2.87 -21.73 17.45
C SER A 58 -1.48 -21.13 17.28
N THR A 59 -0.47 -21.98 17.08
CA THR A 59 0.93 -21.55 16.88
C THR A 59 1.06 -20.72 15.60
N ILE A 60 0.49 -21.19 14.50
CA ILE A 60 0.48 -20.48 13.21
C ILE A 60 -0.27 -19.16 13.32
N ARG A 61 -1.43 -19.15 13.98
CA ARG A 61 -2.21 -17.93 14.22
C ARG A 61 -1.37 -16.88 14.95
N ILE A 62 -0.69 -17.25 16.04
CA ILE A 62 0.19 -16.34 16.79
C ILE A 62 1.31 -15.82 15.89
N GLY A 63 1.94 -16.69 15.10
CA GLY A 63 2.97 -16.30 14.13
C GLY A 63 2.47 -15.26 13.12
N LEU A 64 1.28 -15.46 12.56
CA LEU A 64 0.68 -14.53 11.60
C LEU A 64 0.24 -13.21 12.25
N ILE A 65 -0.22 -13.24 13.51
CA ILE A 65 -0.51 -12.02 14.29
C ILE A 65 0.78 -11.20 14.45
N LEU A 66 1.87 -11.84 14.87
CA LEU A 66 3.16 -11.17 15.04
C LEU A 66 3.69 -10.61 13.71
N ALA A 67 3.60 -11.40 12.62
CA ALA A 67 3.98 -10.95 11.28
C ALA A 67 3.16 -9.73 10.84
N SER A 68 1.85 -9.73 11.07
CA SER A 68 0.96 -8.60 10.76
C SER A 68 1.32 -7.37 11.57
N ALA A 69 1.62 -7.52 12.86
CA ALA A 69 2.07 -6.42 13.71
C ALA A 69 3.38 -5.80 13.20
N ILE A 70 4.35 -6.64 12.79
CA ILE A 70 5.61 -6.17 12.19
C ILE A 70 5.33 -5.40 10.90
N VAL A 71 4.46 -5.93 10.03
CA VAL A 71 4.06 -5.25 8.79
C VAL A 71 3.46 -3.87 9.07
N LEU A 72 2.52 -3.77 10.01
CA LEU A 72 1.88 -2.50 10.38
C LEU A 72 2.87 -1.45 10.89
N VAL A 73 3.87 -1.88 11.66
CA VAL A 73 4.89 -0.97 12.22
C VAL A 73 5.93 -0.58 11.16
N THR A 74 6.32 -1.51 10.29
CA THR A 74 7.42 -1.31 9.34
C THR A 74 6.99 -0.65 8.03
N ALA A 75 5.76 -0.88 7.55
CA ALA A 75 5.30 -0.34 6.27
C ALA A 75 5.38 1.20 6.19
N PRO A 76 4.96 1.99 7.19
CA PRO A 76 5.13 3.45 7.16
C PRO A 76 6.60 3.89 7.10
N SER A 77 7.49 3.12 7.73
CA SER A 77 8.93 3.40 7.71
C SER A 77 9.54 3.11 6.33
N ILE A 78 9.13 2.03 5.69
CA ILE A 78 9.57 1.67 4.33
C ILE A 78 9.08 2.72 3.32
N TYR A 79 7.82 3.15 3.43
CA TYR A 79 7.27 4.24 2.62
C TYR A 79 8.18 5.48 2.63
N ARG A 80 8.52 5.95 3.85
CA ARG A 80 9.36 7.14 4.05
C ARG A 80 10.77 6.93 3.50
N LYS A 81 11.36 5.75 3.67
CA LYS A 81 12.69 5.43 3.15
C LYS A 81 12.73 5.41 1.61
N ILE A 82 11.75 4.81 0.97
CA ILE A 82 11.66 4.78 -0.51
C ILE A 82 11.53 6.21 -1.04
N LEU A 83 10.66 7.02 -0.43
CA LEU A 83 10.53 8.42 -0.82
C LEU A 83 11.82 9.21 -0.59
N ALA A 84 12.50 9.01 0.55
CA ALA A 84 13.75 9.70 0.86
C ALA A 84 14.85 9.43 -0.18
N ALA A 85 14.92 8.20 -0.72
CA ALA A 85 15.93 7.80 -1.69
C ALA A 85 15.83 8.57 -3.03
N ALA A 86 14.65 9.05 -3.41
CA ALA A 86 14.49 9.85 -4.63
C ALA A 86 15.17 11.23 -4.56
N TYR A 87 15.36 11.79 -3.36
CA TYR A 87 15.92 13.14 -3.19
C TYR A 87 17.45 13.18 -3.18
N GLY A 88 18.12 12.04 -3.05
CA GLY A 88 19.59 11.98 -3.00
C GLY A 88 20.28 12.26 -4.34
N GLN A 89 19.54 12.42 -5.44
CA GLN A 89 20.10 12.59 -6.77
C GLN A 89 20.40 14.07 -7.06
N THR A 90 21.60 14.51 -6.72
CA THR A 90 22.14 15.84 -7.04
C THR A 90 22.46 15.95 -8.53
N GLY A 91 21.91 16.95 -9.22
CA GLY A 91 22.28 17.31 -10.61
C GLY A 91 21.16 17.21 -11.65
N ALA A 92 19.97 16.71 -11.29
CA ALA A 92 18.82 16.63 -12.20
C ALA A 92 18.12 18.00 -12.38
N SER A 93 17.56 18.22 -13.56
CA SER A 93 16.69 19.36 -13.84
C SER A 93 15.39 19.31 -13.00
N LYS A 94 14.71 20.44 -12.80
CA LYS A 94 13.45 20.50 -12.05
C LYS A 94 12.38 19.55 -12.59
N GLN A 95 12.36 19.34 -13.91
CA GLN A 95 11.40 18.47 -14.58
C GLN A 95 11.74 16.99 -14.40
N GLU A 96 13.03 16.63 -14.42
CA GLU A 96 13.49 15.27 -14.10
C GLU A 96 13.22 14.92 -12.64
N ILE A 97 13.47 15.85 -11.71
CA ILE A 97 13.16 15.67 -10.28
C ILE A 97 11.66 15.44 -10.08
N LEU A 98 10.80 16.20 -10.77
CA LEU A 98 9.34 16.01 -10.70
C LEU A 98 8.92 14.62 -11.19
N HIS A 99 9.45 14.18 -12.33
CA HIS A 99 9.12 12.87 -12.89
C HIS A 99 9.64 11.71 -12.03
N LEU A 100 10.85 11.84 -11.49
CA LEU A 100 11.42 10.88 -10.55
C LEU A 100 10.60 10.80 -9.26
N ALA A 101 10.29 11.94 -8.65
CA ALA A 101 9.47 12.01 -7.44
C ALA A 101 8.08 11.40 -7.64
N ALA A 102 7.45 11.65 -8.79
CA ALA A 102 6.17 11.05 -9.16
C ALA A 102 6.24 9.52 -9.24
N ASN A 103 7.25 8.97 -9.91
CA ASN A 103 7.41 7.53 -10.05
C ASN A 103 7.76 6.86 -8.73
N THR A 104 8.66 7.45 -7.94
CA THR A 104 9.01 6.94 -6.61
C THR A 104 7.83 7.00 -5.66
N TYR A 105 6.97 8.03 -5.75
CA TYR A 105 5.75 8.10 -4.96
C TYR A 105 4.81 6.92 -5.24
N VAL A 106 4.55 6.63 -6.52
CA VAL A 106 3.71 5.49 -6.90
C VAL A 106 4.34 4.17 -6.45
N ALA A 107 5.65 4.00 -6.64
CA ALA A 107 6.36 2.79 -6.19
C ALA A 107 6.29 2.61 -4.66
N ALA A 108 6.49 3.68 -3.89
CA ALA A 108 6.38 3.65 -2.43
C ALA A 108 4.96 3.29 -1.98
N LEU A 109 3.93 3.85 -2.63
CA LEU A 109 2.54 3.51 -2.36
C LEU A 109 2.25 2.03 -2.63
N VAL A 110 2.66 1.53 -3.80
CA VAL A 110 2.47 0.11 -4.16
C VAL A 110 3.14 -0.81 -3.16
N ALA A 111 4.39 -0.51 -2.76
CA ALA A 111 5.12 -1.31 -1.79
C ALA A 111 4.36 -1.42 -0.45
N VAL A 112 3.85 -0.31 0.07
CA VAL A 112 3.04 -0.29 1.31
C VAL A 112 1.73 -1.04 1.15
N MET A 113 1.05 -0.86 0.01
CA MET A 113 -0.23 -1.54 -0.25
C MET A 113 -0.04 -3.06 -0.31
N VAL A 114 1.00 -3.55 -0.98
CA VAL A 114 1.36 -4.98 -1.01
C VAL A 114 1.66 -5.51 0.39
N MET A 115 2.37 -4.72 1.21
CA MET A 115 2.62 -5.08 2.60
C MET A 115 1.30 -5.24 3.38
N TYR A 116 0.37 -4.28 3.31
CA TYR A 116 -0.93 -4.41 3.97
C TYR A 116 -1.80 -5.51 3.38
N GLU A 117 -1.70 -5.76 2.07
CA GLU A 117 -2.40 -6.85 1.40
C GLU A 117 -1.97 -8.22 1.92
N SER A 118 -0.70 -8.40 2.27
CA SER A 118 -0.20 -9.65 2.85
C SER A 118 -0.95 -10.06 4.13
N ILE A 119 -1.44 -9.09 4.92
CA ILE A 119 -2.29 -9.35 6.08
C ILE A 119 -3.63 -9.97 5.65
N GLY A 120 -4.21 -9.49 4.55
CA GLY A 120 -5.41 -10.07 3.94
C GLY A 120 -5.17 -11.49 3.43
N VAL A 121 -3.99 -11.75 2.86
CA VAL A 121 -3.56 -13.11 2.46
C VAL A 121 -3.41 -14.02 3.68
N PHE A 122 -2.87 -13.53 4.81
CA PHE A 122 -2.82 -14.30 6.05
C PHE A 122 -4.22 -14.68 6.56
N ALA A 123 -5.20 -13.79 6.38
CA ALA A 123 -6.61 -14.08 6.66
C ALA A 123 -7.10 -15.29 5.84
N LEU A 124 -6.84 -15.28 4.53
CA LEU A 124 -7.21 -16.38 3.63
C LEU A 124 -6.56 -17.70 4.02
N LEU A 125 -5.26 -17.68 4.32
CA LEU A 125 -4.55 -18.88 4.78
C LEU A 125 -5.22 -19.46 6.03
N LEU A 126 -5.50 -18.62 7.03
CA LEU A 126 -6.18 -19.03 8.26
C LEU A 126 -7.59 -19.58 8.00
N ALA A 127 -8.33 -19.01 7.05
CA ALA A 127 -9.66 -19.52 6.68
C ALA A 127 -9.58 -20.95 6.10
N PHE A 128 -8.66 -21.21 5.18
CA PHE A 128 -8.47 -22.54 4.58
C PHE A 128 -7.89 -23.58 5.55
N MET A 129 -7.26 -23.13 6.63
CA MET A 129 -6.77 -23.99 7.72
C MET A 129 -7.81 -24.20 8.83
N GLY A 130 -9.04 -23.69 8.68
CA GLY A 130 -10.12 -23.90 9.65
C GLY A 130 -9.98 -23.06 10.93
N ALA A 131 -9.26 -21.93 10.91
CA ALA A 131 -9.07 -21.05 12.08
C ALA A 131 -10.33 -20.30 12.55
N GLY A 132 -11.48 -20.56 11.93
CA GLY A 132 -12.76 -19.94 12.20
C GLY A 132 -12.93 -18.56 11.59
N ASP A 133 -14.19 -18.15 11.41
CA ASP A 133 -14.58 -16.93 10.71
C ASP A 133 -14.07 -15.66 11.42
N ASN A 134 -13.92 -15.70 12.75
CA ASN A 134 -13.40 -14.57 13.54
C ASN A 134 -11.97 -14.18 13.16
N SER A 135 -11.08 -15.16 12.95
CA SER A 135 -9.70 -14.90 12.56
C SER A 135 -9.64 -14.28 11.17
N PHE A 136 -10.44 -14.81 10.24
CA PHE A 136 -10.55 -14.29 8.88
C PHE A 136 -11.03 -12.83 8.88
N ILE A 137 -12.13 -12.54 9.56
CA ILE A 137 -12.70 -11.17 9.65
C ILE A 137 -11.71 -10.21 10.30
N GLY A 138 -11.03 -10.63 11.37
CA GLY A 138 -10.06 -9.80 12.09
C GLY A 138 -8.88 -9.36 11.20
N PHE A 139 -8.22 -10.31 10.54
CA PHE A 139 -7.09 -10.01 9.66
C PHE A 139 -7.53 -9.21 8.42
N MET A 140 -8.66 -9.57 7.81
CA MET A 140 -9.20 -8.85 6.66
C MET A 140 -9.56 -7.41 7.02
N GLY A 141 -10.20 -7.19 8.17
CA GLY A 141 -10.53 -5.88 8.69
C GLY A 141 -9.30 -5.03 8.96
N VAL A 142 -8.27 -5.60 9.59
CA VAL A 142 -6.98 -4.91 9.83
C VAL A 142 -6.31 -4.51 8.51
N SER A 143 -6.26 -5.41 7.53
CA SER A 143 -5.72 -5.13 6.19
C SER A 143 -6.46 -3.97 5.52
N ALA A 144 -7.80 -4.02 5.51
CA ALA A 144 -8.64 -2.99 4.92
C ALA A 144 -8.44 -1.62 5.61
N VAL A 145 -8.44 -1.58 6.95
CA VAL A 145 -8.20 -0.34 7.71
C VAL A 145 -6.82 0.21 7.40
N ALA A 146 -5.77 -0.62 7.39
CA ALA A 146 -4.41 -0.19 7.08
C ALA A 146 -4.34 0.42 5.66
N MET A 147 -4.94 -0.22 4.66
CA MET A 147 -5.03 0.31 3.30
C MET A 147 -5.82 1.63 3.21
N LEU A 148 -6.92 1.76 3.95
CA LEU A 148 -7.70 3.00 4.01
C LEU A 148 -6.88 4.16 4.60
N THR A 149 -6.06 3.88 5.63
CA THR A 149 -5.18 4.92 6.21
C THR A 149 -4.05 5.34 5.27
N ALA A 150 -3.62 4.46 4.35
CA ALA A 150 -2.61 4.75 3.32
C ALA A 150 -3.18 5.36 2.02
N ARG A 151 -4.37 5.98 2.08
CA ARG A 151 -4.96 6.68 0.94
C ARG A 151 -3.99 7.72 0.35
N PRO A 152 -3.80 7.77 -0.99
CA PRO A 152 -2.92 8.75 -1.62
C PRO A 152 -3.44 10.18 -1.40
N LYS A 153 -2.59 11.04 -0.83
CA LYS A 153 -2.90 12.46 -0.55
C LYS A 153 -2.03 13.36 -1.42
N THR A 154 -2.66 14.28 -2.14
CA THR A 154 -1.99 15.28 -3.00
C THR A 154 -1.05 16.19 -2.20
N ALA A 155 -1.40 16.46 -0.93
CA ALA A 155 -0.57 17.26 -0.03
C ALA A 155 0.80 16.62 0.23
N ALA A 156 0.87 15.29 0.32
CA ALA A 156 2.13 14.59 0.52
C ALA A 156 3.04 14.77 -0.70
N LEU A 157 2.51 14.60 -1.93
CA LEU A 157 3.25 14.86 -3.18
C LEU A 157 3.79 16.30 -3.27
N MET A 158 2.99 17.29 -2.87
CA MET A 158 3.37 18.70 -2.90
C MET A 158 4.44 19.05 -1.86
N GLU A 159 4.27 18.57 -0.62
CA GLU A 159 5.28 18.73 0.44
C GLU A 159 6.62 18.14 -0.01
N HIS A 160 6.56 16.96 -0.63
CA HIS A 160 7.70 16.25 -1.15
C HIS A 160 8.40 16.94 -2.32
N TYR A 161 7.64 17.49 -3.27
CA TYR A 161 8.19 18.32 -4.34
C TYR A 161 8.85 19.61 -3.81
N SER A 162 8.22 20.27 -2.83
CA SER A 162 8.76 21.52 -2.26
C SER A 162 10.11 21.33 -1.56
N LYS A 163 10.31 20.18 -0.90
CA LYS A 163 11.59 19.81 -0.26
C LYS A 163 12.69 19.46 -1.27
N ALA A 164 12.31 19.06 -2.48
CA ALA A 164 13.24 18.66 -3.54
C ALA A 164 13.74 19.83 -4.41
N SER A 165 12.99 20.94 -4.47
CA SER A 165 13.45 22.16 -5.13
C SER A 165 14.35 22.95 -4.18
N PRO A 166 15.65 23.15 -4.49
CA PRO A 166 16.46 24.08 -3.73
C PRO A 166 15.84 25.48 -3.81
N THR A 167 15.57 26.08 -2.65
CA THR A 167 15.28 27.52 -2.53
C THR A 167 16.56 28.25 -2.93
N HIS A 168 16.58 28.80 -4.14
CA HIS A 168 17.57 29.80 -4.55
C HIS A 168 17.27 31.14 -3.86
#